data_AF-A0A433BJ00-F1
#
_entry.id   AF-A0A433BJ00-F1
#
_cell.length_a   1.000
_cell.length_b   1.000
_cell.length_c   1.000
_cell.angle_alpha   90.00
_cell.angle_beta   90.00
_cell.angle_gamma   90.00
#
_symmetry.space_group_name_H-M   'P 1'
#
loop_
_entity.id
_entity.type
_entity.pdbx_description
1 polymer ?
#
loop_
_entity_poly.entity_id
_entity_poly.type
_entity_poly.pdbx_seq_one_letter_code
_entity_poly.pdbx_strand_id
1 'polypeptide(L)'
;MLRLVESSKPDEVTRFKVRAHYEQRLVLIASVCRELSASADNIVGGRPGAALSILSWWMRTVYDLPKGDVNHWHGLDDPRLIDFAADMKDELALGSAVCGALAYAYTADHDYEFERDAQTVRDRLGDYLARYGA
;
A
#
# COMPACT_ATOMS: atom_id res chain seq x y z
N MET A 1 21.86 6.06 -11.67
CA MET A 1 21.50 7.02 -10.60
C MET A 1 21.53 8.42 -11.20
N LEU A 2 20.40 8.95 -11.68
CA LEU A 2 20.33 10.36 -12.10
C LEU A 2 20.14 11.21 -10.83
N ARG A 3 21.17 11.96 -10.44
CA ARG A 3 21.04 13.01 -9.43
C ARG A 3 20.32 14.21 -10.06
N LEU A 4 19.03 14.33 -9.81
CA LEU A 4 18.19 15.48 -10.16
C LEU A 4 18.46 16.72 -9.26
N VAL A 5 19.70 16.91 -8.81
CA VAL A 5 20.07 17.93 -7.81
C VAL A 5 20.44 19.27 -8.47
N GLU A 6 20.33 19.40 -9.80
CA GLU A 6 20.66 20.65 -10.52
C GLU A 6 19.51 21.15 -11.43
N SER A 7 18.25 20.99 -11.03
CA SER A 7 17.16 21.76 -11.65
C SER A 7 16.94 23.06 -10.89
N SER A 8 17.01 24.19 -11.58
CA SER A 8 16.73 25.53 -11.08
C SER A 8 15.23 25.84 -10.88
N LYS A 9 14.36 24.81 -10.97
CA LYS A 9 12.91 24.91 -10.74
C LYS A 9 12.48 24.03 -9.56
N PRO A 10 12.30 24.62 -8.36
CA PRO A 10 11.93 23.89 -7.14
C PRO A 10 10.68 23.01 -7.25
N ASP A 11 9.69 23.43 -8.05
CA ASP A 11 8.42 22.71 -8.21
C ASP A 11 8.58 21.41 -9.02
N GLU A 12 9.49 21.38 -10.01
CA GLU A 12 9.77 20.17 -10.78
C GLU A 12 10.44 19.10 -9.92
N VAL A 13 11.37 19.51 -9.05
CA VAL A 13 12.03 18.61 -8.08
C VAL A 13 11.03 18.09 -7.07
N THR A 14 10.13 18.95 -6.58
CA THR A 14 9.07 18.57 -5.63
C THR A 14 8.11 17.57 -6.27
N ARG A 15 7.61 17.86 -7.47
CA ARG A 15 6.74 16.95 -8.23
C ARG A 15 7.40 15.59 -8.44
N PHE A 16 8.67 15.56 -8.87
CA PHE A 16 9.40 14.31 -9.06
C PHE A 16 9.50 13.49 -7.78
N LYS A 17 9.88 14.11 -6.65
CA LYS A 17 10.00 13.42 -5.36
C LYS A 17 8.65 12.89 -4.87
N VAL A 18 7.58 13.69 -4.97
CA VAL A 18 6.23 13.29 -4.57
C VAL A 18 5.74 12.10 -5.40
N ARG A 19 5.92 12.15 -6.73
CA ARG A 19 5.54 11.02 -7.59
C ARG A 19 6.34 9.76 -7.26
N ALA A 20 7.68 9.87 -7.19
CA ALA A 20 8.53 8.73 -6.88
C ALA A 20 8.16 8.06 -5.54
N HIS A 21 7.77 8.87 -4.54
CA HIS A 21 7.28 8.38 -3.25
C HIS A 21 6.01 7.54 -3.37
N TYR A 22 5.01 8.01 -4.12
CA TYR A 22 3.75 7.28 -4.32
C TYR A 22 3.91 6.08 -5.27
N GLU A 23 4.79 6.17 -6.27
CA GLU A 23 5.14 5.04 -7.16
C GLU A 23 5.77 3.89 -6.37
N GLN A 24 6.70 4.18 -5.46
CA GLN A 24 7.29 3.17 -4.57
C GLN A 24 6.20 2.46 -3.75
N ARG A 25 5.26 3.22 -3.19
CA ARG A 25 4.14 2.66 -2.43
C ARG A 25 3.26 1.77 -3.30
N LEU A 26 2.92 2.20 -4.51
CA LEU A 26 2.11 1.42 -5.45
C LEU A 26 2.78 0.10 -5.82
N VAL A 27 4.09 0.09 -6.09
CA VAL A 27 4.83 -1.15 -6.37
C VAL A 27 4.75 -2.14 -5.21
N LEU A 28 4.86 -1.64 -3.98
CA LEU A 28 4.78 -2.47 -2.77
C LEU A 28 3.35 -2.97 -2.53
N ILE A 29 2.33 -2.13 -2.74
CA ILE A 29 0.91 -2.51 -2.71
C ILE A 29 0.62 -3.60 -3.75
N ALA A 30 1.03 -3.39 -5.00
CA ALA A 30 0.82 -4.35 -6.08
C ALA A 30 1.49 -5.68 -5.76
N SER A 31 2.65 -5.67 -5.08
CA SER A 31 3.29 -6.88 -4.58
C SER A 31 2.42 -7.60 -3.56
N VAL A 32 1.86 -6.90 -2.56
CA VAL A 32 0.92 -7.50 -1.58
C VAL A 32 -0.29 -8.12 -2.31
N CYS A 33 -0.94 -7.39 -3.20
CA CYS A 33 -2.10 -7.87 -3.96
C CYS A 33 -1.76 -9.09 -4.83
N ARG A 34 -0.58 -9.10 -5.48
CA ARG A 34 -0.13 -10.23 -6.29
C ARG A 34 0.10 -11.47 -5.43
N GLU A 35 0.78 -11.32 -4.29
CA GLU A 35 1.07 -12.44 -3.41
C GLU A 35 -0.21 -13.01 -2.78
N LEU A 36 -1.19 -12.16 -2.45
CA LEU A 36 -2.52 -12.59 -2.02
C LEU A 36 -3.26 -13.36 -3.11
N SER A 37 -3.28 -12.83 -4.33
CA SER A 37 -3.91 -13.49 -5.49
C SER A 37 -3.31 -14.87 -5.76
N ALA A 38 -2.00 -15.00 -5.60
CA ALA A 38 -1.29 -16.28 -5.75
C ALA A 38 -1.46 -17.24 -4.55
N SER A 39 -2.04 -16.78 -3.43
CA SER A 39 -2.12 -17.52 -2.16
C SER A 39 -3.55 -17.54 -1.60
N ALA A 40 -4.54 -17.88 -2.43
CA ALA A 40 -5.97 -17.83 -2.07
C ALA A 40 -6.33 -18.64 -0.80
N ASP A 41 -5.59 -19.71 -0.52
CA ASP A 41 -5.79 -20.62 0.62
C ASP A 41 -5.00 -20.21 1.89
N ASN A 42 -4.09 -19.23 1.78
CA ASN A 42 -3.28 -18.76 2.90
C ASN A 42 -3.01 -17.26 2.78
N ILE A 43 -3.99 -16.46 3.23
CA ILE A 43 -3.95 -15.01 3.06
C ILE A 43 -3.11 -14.30 4.13
N VAL A 44 -2.97 -14.88 5.34
CA VAL A 44 -2.34 -14.22 6.50
C VAL A 44 -0.88 -14.68 6.73
N GLY A 45 -0.53 -15.89 6.28
CA GLY A 45 0.81 -16.44 6.39
C GLY A 45 1.65 -16.28 5.12
N GLY A 46 2.92 -16.72 5.19
CA GLY A 46 3.77 -16.89 4.02
C GLY A 46 4.09 -15.60 3.25
N ARG A 47 3.98 -15.67 1.91
CA ARG A 47 4.38 -14.60 1.00
C ARG A 47 3.52 -13.32 1.13
N PRO A 48 2.18 -13.39 1.29
CA PRO A 48 1.35 -12.22 1.59
C PRO A 48 1.81 -11.46 2.84
N GLY A 49 2.02 -12.17 3.96
CA GLY A 49 2.48 -11.56 5.21
C GLY A 49 3.87 -10.94 5.10
N ALA A 50 4.79 -11.59 4.36
CA ALA A 50 6.10 -11.03 4.08
C ALA A 50 6.03 -9.75 3.23
N ALA A 51 5.20 -9.73 2.19
CA ALA A 51 4.98 -8.55 1.36
C ALA A 51 4.39 -7.38 2.18
N LEU A 52 3.39 -7.67 3.03
CA LEU A 52 2.79 -6.67 3.93
C LEU A 52 3.83 -6.13 4.93
N SER A 53 4.70 -6.99 5.44
CA SER A 53 5.77 -6.59 6.37
C SER A 53 6.76 -5.64 5.71
N ILE A 54 7.14 -5.90 4.45
CA ILE A 54 8.03 -5.01 3.67
C ILE A 54 7.36 -3.66 3.42
N LEU A 55 6.09 -3.65 2.98
CA LEU A 55 5.32 -2.41 2.82
C LEU A 55 5.25 -1.61 4.14
N SER A 56 4.93 -2.29 5.24
CA SER A 56 4.80 -1.66 6.56
C SER A 56 6.14 -1.09 7.05
N TRP A 57 7.25 -1.80 6.81
CA TRP A 57 8.60 -1.28 7.10
C TRP A 57 8.93 -0.03 6.25
N TRP A 58 8.64 -0.07 4.95
CA TRP A 58 8.84 1.07 4.06
C TRP A 58 8.00 2.27 4.52
N MET A 59 6.72 2.07 4.84
CA MET A 59 5.86 3.15 5.32
C MET A 59 6.40 3.77 6.62
N ARG A 60 6.81 2.95 7.61
CA ARG A 60 7.41 3.47 8.84
C ARG A 60 8.66 4.30 8.56
N THR A 61 9.51 3.82 7.65
CA THR A 61 10.78 4.48 7.35
C THR A 61 10.59 5.78 6.58
N VAL A 62 9.72 5.77 5.57
CA VAL A 62 9.57 6.91 4.64
C VAL A 62 8.65 8.00 5.21
N TYR A 63 7.64 7.62 6.01
CA TYR A 63 6.77 8.59 6.69
C TYR A 63 7.22 8.91 8.12
N ASP A 64 8.33 8.35 8.61
CA ASP A 64 8.83 8.52 9.98
C ASP A 64 7.77 8.20 11.05
N LEU A 65 7.07 7.09 10.86
CA LEU A 65 5.99 6.66 11.77
C LEU A 65 6.56 6.03 13.04
N PRO A 66 5.86 6.16 14.19
CA PRO A 66 6.25 5.47 15.41
C PRO A 66 6.21 3.94 15.23
N LYS A 67 6.90 3.23 16.13
CA LYS A 67 6.79 1.77 16.23
C LYS A 67 5.35 1.38 16.61
N GLY A 68 4.86 0.29 16.04
CA GLY A 68 3.51 -0.21 16.22
C GLY A 68 2.81 -0.46 14.90
N ASP A 69 1.49 -0.61 14.94
CA ASP A 69 0.67 -0.89 13.76
C ASP A 69 0.73 0.26 12.75
N VAL A 70 0.78 -0.10 11.47
CA VAL A 70 0.84 0.87 10.39
C VAL A 70 -0.58 1.09 9.89
N ASN A 71 -1.04 2.34 9.93
CA ASN A 71 -2.23 2.71 9.20
C ASN A 71 -1.90 2.80 7.71
N HIS A 72 -2.30 1.79 6.93
CA HIS A 72 -2.08 1.76 5.48
C HIS A 72 -2.83 2.85 4.72
N TRP A 73 -3.64 3.71 5.34
CA TRP A 73 -4.22 4.91 4.72
C TRP A 73 -3.38 6.19 4.94
N HIS A 74 -2.34 6.13 5.77
CA HIS A 74 -1.53 7.30 6.10
C HIS A 74 -0.97 7.99 4.86
N GLY A 75 -1.03 9.33 4.81
CA GLY A 75 -0.46 10.15 3.74
C GLY A 75 -1.26 10.17 2.43
N LEU A 76 -2.48 9.61 2.40
CA LEU A 76 -3.40 9.73 1.25
C LEU A 76 -4.26 11.01 1.29
N ASP A 77 -4.23 11.72 2.41
CA ASP A 77 -4.83 13.04 2.63
C ASP A 77 -3.86 14.20 2.37
N ASP A 78 -2.59 13.90 2.07
CA ASP A 78 -1.59 14.89 1.72
C ASP A 78 -2.01 15.67 0.46
N PRO A 79 -2.15 17.01 0.52
CA PRO A 79 -2.52 17.82 -0.64
C PRO A 79 -1.59 17.61 -1.85
N ARG A 80 -0.31 17.30 -1.61
CA ARG A 80 0.68 17.06 -2.66
C ARG A 80 0.35 15.83 -3.50
N LEU A 81 -0.39 14.86 -2.98
CA LEU A 81 -0.92 13.75 -3.76
C LEU A 81 -1.83 14.27 -4.87
N ILE A 82 -2.74 15.19 -4.54
CA ILE A 82 -3.65 15.80 -5.53
C ILE A 82 -2.88 16.67 -6.52
N ASP A 83 -1.94 17.48 -6.02
CA ASP A 83 -1.24 18.44 -6.87
C ASP A 83 -0.29 17.79 -7.87
N PHE A 84 0.34 16.66 -7.50
CA PHE A 84 1.45 16.09 -8.28
C PHE A 84 1.25 14.64 -8.74
N ALA A 85 0.31 13.91 -8.15
CA ALA A 85 0.11 12.47 -8.39
C ALA A 85 -1.38 12.05 -8.32
N ALA A 86 -2.30 12.93 -8.71
CA ALA A 86 -3.74 12.66 -8.65
C ALA A 86 -4.15 11.38 -9.40
N ASP A 87 -3.44 11.07 -10.49
CA ASP A 87 -3.61 9.86 -11.29
C ASP A 87 -3.44 8.56 -10.48
N MET A 88 -2.66 8.59 -9.40
CA MET A 88 -2.36 7.44 -8.54
C MET A 88 -3.34 7.28 -7.37
N LYS A 89 -4.15 8.30 -7.08
CA LYS A 89 -4.94 8.35 -5.84
C LYS A 89 -5.90 7.17 -5.69
N ASP A 90 -6.58 6.80 -6.78
CA ASP A 90 -7.58 5.74 -6.76
C ASP A 90 -6.94 4.37 -6.50
N GLU A 91 -5.84 4.06 -7.21
CA GLU A 91 -5.10 2.81 -7.02
C GLU A 91 -4.50 2.72 -5.61
N LEU A 92 -3.93 3.83 -5.11
CA LEU A 92 -3.43 3.92 -3.75
C LEU A 92 -4.53 3.64 -2.73
N ALA A 93 -5.74 4.18 -2.93
CA ALA A 93 -6.85 3.99 -2.01
C ALA A 93 -7.33 2.53 -1.98
N LEU A 94 -7.59 1.93 -3.15
CA LEU A 94 -8.02 0.53 -3.25
C LEU A 94 -6.96 -0.42 -2.68
N GLY A 95 -5.70 -0.24 -3.06
CA GLY A 95 -4.61 -1.06 -2.58
C GLY A 95 -4.34 -0.90 -1.08
N SER A 96 -4.49 0.31 -0.55
CA SER A 96 -4.40 0.56 0.90
C SER A 96 -5.54 -0.10 1.66
N ALA A 97 -6.74 -0.19 1.07
CA ALA A 97 -7.86 -0.92 1.65
C ALA A 97 -7.56 -2.42 1.77
N VAL A 98 -6.93 -3.02 0.74
CA VAL A 98 -6.48 -4.43 0.78
C VAL A 98 -5.45 -4.63 1.89
N CYS A 99 -4.42 -3.78 1.93
CA CYS A 99 -3.33 -3.91 2.90
C CYS A 99 -3.82 -3.72 4.35
N GLY A 100 -4.72 -2.76 4.58
CA GLY A 100 -5.34 -2.54 5.88
C GLY A 100 -6.20 -3.72 6.32
N ALA A 101 -7.06 -4.25 5.43
CA ALA A 101 -7.85 -5.44 5.71
C ALA A 101 -6.97 -6.65 6.04
N LEU A 102 -5.85 -6.83 5.32
CA LEU A 102 -4.91 -7.91 5.59
C LEU A 102 -4.21 -7.72 6.95
N ALA A 103 -3.84 -6.50 7.31
CA ALA A 103 -3.26 -6.22 8.62
C ALA A 103 -4.22 -6.57 9.76
N TYR A 104 -5.51 -6.24 9.62
CA TYR A 104 -6.54 -6.64 10.59
C TYR A 104 -6.70 -8.16 10.68
N ALA A 105 -6.75 -8.86 9.54
CA ALA A 105 -6.84 -10.32 9.53
C ALA A 105 -5.62 -10.98 10.20
N TYR A 106 -4.44 -10.34 10.15
CA TYR A 106 -3.22 -10.82 10.83
C TYR A 106 -3.27 -10.67 12.35
N THR A 107 -4.02 -9.69 12.87
CA THR A 107 -4.13 -9.42 14.31
C THR A 107 -5.47 -9.89 14.89
N ALA A 108 -6.24 -10.68 14.16
CA ALA A 108 -7.50 -11.23 14.65
C ALA A 108 -7.23 -12.19 15.82
N ASP A 109 -7.89 -11.95 16.96
CA ASP A 109 -7.71 -12.72 18.19
C ASP A 109 -8.60 -13.97 18.25
N HIS A 110 -9.61 -14.06 17.36
CA HIS A 110 -10.58 -15.15 17.32
C HIS A 110 -10.85 -15.66 15.90
N ASP A 111 -11.06 -16.98 15.77
CA ASP A 111 -11.30 -17.66 14.48
C ASP A 111 -12.51 -17.09 13.71
N TYR A 112 -13.57 -16.68 14.42
CA TYR A 112 -14.76 -16.09 13.77
C TYR A 112 -14.49 -14.67 13.22
N GLU A 113 -13.54 -13.94 13.81
CA GLU A 113 -13.11 -12.62 13.30
C GLU A 113 -12.23 -12.82 12.07
N PHE A 114 -11.35 -13.82 12.13
CA PHE A 114 -10.50 -14.20 11.02
C PHE A 114 -11.29 -14.55 9.76
N GLU A 115 -12.37 -15.34 9.84
CA GLU A 115 -13.17 -15.68 8.65
C GLU A 115 -13.83 -14.45 8.00
N ARG A 116 -14.39 -13.54 8.82
CA ARG A 116 -14.99 -12.29 8.36
C ARG A 116 -13.94 -11.37 7.73
N ASP A 117 -12.79 -11.25 8.37
CA ASP A 117 -11.71 -10.37 7.93
C ASP A 117 -11.05 -10.95 6.66
N ALA A 118 -10.95 -12.28 6.55
CA ALA A 118 -10.54 -12.97 5.35
C ALA A 118 -11.47 -12.72 4.17
N GLN A 119 -12.79 -12.73 4.39
CA GLN A 119 -13.74 -12.37 3.34
C GLN A 119 -13.55 -10.91 2.92
N THR A 120 -13.36 -10.00 3.88
CA THR A 120 -13.08 -8.59 3.60
C THR A 120 -11.82 -8.42 2.75
N VAL A 121 -10.74 -9.15 3.06
CA VAL A 121 -9.51 -9.15 2.22
C VAL A 121 -9.82 -9.58 0.80
N ARG A 122 -10.59 -10.66 0.61
CA ARG A 122 -10.94 -11.18 -0.72
C ARG A 122 -11.78 -10.18 -1.52
N ASP A 123 -12.78 -9.56 -0.90
CA ASP A 123 -13.64 -8.57 -1.56
C ASP A 123 -12.82 -7.36 -2.02
N ARG A 124 -11.98 -6.81 -1.13
CA ARG A 124 -11.09 -5.67 -1.47
C ARG A 124 -10.07 -6.03 -2.53
N LEU A 125 -9.50 -7.23 -2.47
CA LEU A 125 -8.58 -7.72 -3.48
C LEU A 125 -9.28 -7.85 -4.84
N GLY A 126 -10.51 -8.36 -4.86
CA GLY A 126 -11.35 -8.43 -6.05
C GLY A 126 -11.57 -7.05 -6.68
N ASP A 127 -11.95 -6.05 -5.86
CA ASP A 127 -12.11 -4.66 -6.30
C ASP A 127 -10.82 -4.09 -6.91
N TYR A 128 -9.67 -4.33 -6.26
CA TYR A 128 -8.37 -3.86 -6.76
C TYR A 128 -8.00 -4.54 -8.08
N LEU A 129 -8.08 -5.87 -8.15
CA LEU A 129 -7.69 -6.64 -9.34
C LEU A 129 -8.61 -6.37 -10.54
N ALA A 130 -9.90 -6.15 -10.31
CA ALA A 130 -10.83 -5.78 -11.38
C ALA A 130 -10.44 -4.49 -12.12
N ARG A 131 -9.72 -3.59 -11.44
CA ARG A 131 -9.31 -2.29 -11.98
C ARG A 131 -7.84 -2.20 -12.37
N TYR A 132 -6.97 -2.91 -11.65
CA TYR A 132 -5.51 -2.75 -11.74
C TYR A 132 -4.73 -4.07 -11.89
N GLY A 133 -5.40 -5.22 -11.98
CA GLY A 133 -4.77 -6.55 -11.99
C GLY A 133 -4.21 -7.04 -13.33
N ALA A 134 -3.80 -6.15 -14.23
CA ALA A 134 -3.28 -6.51 -15.56
C ALA A 134 -1.82 -7.03 -15.53
#